data_AF-A0A6P0ZWN1-F1
#
_entry.id   AF-A0A6P0ZWN1-F1
#
_cell.length_a   1.000
_cell.length_b   1.000
_cell.length_c   1.000
_cell.angle_alpha   90.00
_cell.angle_beta   90.00
_cell.angle_gamma   90.00
#
_symmetry.space_group_name_H-M   'P 1'
#
loop_
_entity.id
_entity.type
_entity.pdbx_description
1 polymer ?
#
loop_
_entity_poly.entity_id
_entity_poly.type
_entity_poly.pdbx_seq_one_letter_code
_entity_poly.pdbx_strand_id
1 'polypeptide(L)'
;SAGISYFMTVTLLGLPTMVLSDLSGNNAITQAKKLKPTIVAAFPQTYADMASQALEKDQLSSVKMWINTGDAAHEAHIRTLVNAGNSKSVFIDGLGASELGMALFNKVSSRQTSLYNRYMGKPRSFVKAVVLDEEGNLLPPYQVGFLGIKSPTITPGYWNDSNRTLKSYKQGYWISGDLAYYDQDNKFFHVDRSVDAIQCARGLVNTLPIEELILKNNSAVADCTIIGVPKEKGFDGLVAFIKLKAPGNITASALITAINHQLLYNNFEPLSFLEIVSNLPVGSTGKVLKRKLREQYQDILICAEHNLDGKGLHDFAYAELTKVPVRS
;
A
#
# COMPACT_ATOMS: atom_id res chain seq x y z
N SER A 1 12.17 -4.67 12.07
CA SER A 1 13.58 -4.54 11.64
C SER A 1 13.91 -3.12 11.14
N ALA A 2 13.14 -2.55 10.20
CA ALA A 2 13.47 -1.26 9.56
C ALA A 2 13.63 -0.06 10.54
N GLY A 3 12.68 0.16 11.45
CA GLY A 3 12.77 1.25 12.42
C GLY A 3 14.02 1.19 13.30
N ILE A 4 14.38 -0.02 13.77
CA ILE A 4 15.62 -0.26 14.53
C ILE A 4 16.85 0.05 13.66
N SER A 5 16.87 -0.38 12.40
CA SER A 5 17.98 -0.10 11.48
C SER A 5 18.20 1.40 11.24
N TYR A 6 17.12 2.17 11.09
CA TYR A 6 17.24 3.62 10.98
C TYR A 6 17.70 4.26 12.30
N PHE A 7 17.14 3.83 13.43
CA PHE A 7 17.53 4.34 14.74
C PHE A 7 19.02 4.07 15.06
N MET A 8 19.52 2.87 14.76
CA MET A 8 20.94 2.55 14.87
C MET A 8 21.78 3.43 13.94
N THR A 9 21.38 3.59 12.67
CA THR A 9 22.09 4.43 11.71
C THR A 9 22.21 5.88 12.19
N VAL A 10 21.11 6.50 12.63
CA VAL A 10 21.15 7.90 13.12
C VAL A 10 21.97 8.03 14.40
N THR A 11 21.95 7.02 15.27
CA THR A 11 22.77 6.97 16.49
C THR A 11 24.26 6.89 16.15
N LEU A 12 24.65 5.98 15.26
CA LEU A 12 26.05 5.81 14.82
C LEU A 12 26.59 7.05 14.11
N LEU A 13 25.73 7.78 13.39
CA LEU A 13 26.09 9.04 12.73
C LEU A 13 26.05 10.25 13.67
N GLY A 14 25.67 10.07 14.95
CA GLY A 14 25.57 11.17 15.91
C GLY A 14 24.50 12.21 15.55
N LEU A 15 23.46 11.82 14.82
CA LEU A 15 22.41 12.74 14.40
C LEU A 15 21.43 13.01 15.55
N PRO A 16 21.15 14.29 15.89
CA PRO A 16 20.11 14.63 16.86
C PRO A 16 18.77 14.03 16.44
N THR A 17 18.23 13.15 17.28
CA THR A 17 17.06 12.33 16.94
C THR A 17 15.95 12.53 17.95
N MET A 18 14.75 12.84 17.46
CA MET A 18 13.53 12.87 18.26
C MET A 18 12.63 11.70 17.86
N VAL A 19 12.22 10.89 18.84
CA VAL A 19 11.26 9.81 18.66
C VAL A 19 9.90 10.27 19.18
N LEU A 20 8.85 10.14 18.35
CA LEU A 20 7.48 10.48 18.72
C LEU A 20 6.73 9.22 19.15
N SER A 21 6.02 9.28 20.27
CA SER A 21 5.12 8.20 20.73
C SER A 21 3.74 8.28 20.09
N ASP A 22 3.22 9.49 19.89
CA ASP A 22 2.01 9.75 19.11
C ASP A 22 2.38 9.91 17.62
N LEU A 23 1.95 8.92 16.83
CA LEU A 23 2.22 8.79 15.40
C LEU A 23 1.15 9.45 14.52
N SER A 24 0.18 10.15 15.11
CA SER A 24 -0.86 10.84 14.36
C SER A 24 -0.28 11.92 13.45
N GLY A 25 -0.90 12.10 12.28
CA GLY A 25 -0.46 13.12 11.31
C GLY A 25 -0.43 14.53 11.91
N ASN A 26 -1.41 14.89 12.73
CA ASN A 26 -1.48 16.20 13.40
C ASN A 26 -0.31 16.43 14.36
N ASN A 27 0.02 15.44 15.20
CA ASN A 27 1.17 15.56 16.08
C ASN A 27 2.47 15.62 15.27
N ALA A 28 2.64 14.75 14.27
CA ALA A 28 3.82 14.75 13.41
C ALA A 28 4.06 16.11 12.72
N ILE A 29 3.01 16.74 12.18
CA ILE A 29 3.07 18.08 11.57
C ILE A 29 3.43 19.14 12.61
N THR A 30 2.80 19.10 13.79
CA THR A 30 3.05 20.06 14.88
C THR A 30 4.51 20.00 15.33
N GLN A 31 5.04 18.80 15.55
CA GLN A 31 6.43 18.61 15.94
C GLN A 31 7.39 18.98 14.82
N ALA A 32 7.07 18.68 13.55
CA ALA A 32 7.90 19.08 12.42
C ALA A 32 8.01 20.61 12.28
N LYS A 33 6.92 21.36 12.54
CA LYS A 33 6.96 22.84 12.58
C LYS A 33 7.84 23.37 13.70
N LYS A 34 7.77 22.76 14.89
CA LYS A 34 8.52 23.18 16.08
C LYS A 34 10.01 22.84 15.99
N LEU A 35 10.32 21.58 15.66
CA LEU A 35 11.69 21.03 15.68
C LEU A 35 12.45 21.29 14.39
N LYS A 36 11.74 21.61 13.29
CA LYS A 36 12.31 21.85 11.96
C LYS A 36 13.28 20.74 11.51
N PRO A 37 12.88 19.45 11.54
CA PRO A 37 13.76 18.35 11.20
C PRO A 37 14.15 18.38 9.71
N THR A 38 15.34 17.89 9.39
CA THR A 38 15.76 17.72 7.98
C THR A 38 15.33 16.37 7.40
N ILE A 39 15.09 15.38 8.26
CA ILE A 39 14.67 14.02 7.90
C ILE A 39 13.47 13.64 8.76
N VAL A 40 12.43 13.09 8.13
CA VAL A 40 11.28 12.49 8.82
C VAL A 40 11.16 11.05 8.33
N ALA A 41 11.31 10.08 9.23
CA ALA A 41 11.11 8.66 8.94
C ALA A 41 9.84 8.16 9.64
N ALA A 42 8.93 7.53 8.89
CA ALA A 42 7.66 7.03 9.43
C ALA A 42 7.13 5.84 8.61
N PHE A 43 6.01 5.28 9.08
CA PHE A 43 5.22 4.30 8.32
C PHE A 43 4.22 5.01 7.39
N PRO A 44 3.75 4.35 6.31
CA PRO A 44 2.79 4.94 5.37
C PRO A 44 1.53 5.51 6.03
N GLN A 45 1.01 4.88 7.08
CA GLN A 45 -0.20 5.38 7.75
C GLN A 45 0.00 6.78 8.34
N THR A 46 1.15 7.06 8.96
CA THR A 46 1.47 8.41 9.45
C THR A 46 1.51 9.40 8.29
N TYR A 47 2.05 8.99 7.15
CA TYR A 47 2.11 9.82 5.94
C TYR A 47 0.75 10.05 5.30
N ALA A 48 -0.12 9.05 5.26
CA ALA A 48 -1.51 9.17 4.83
C ALA A 48 -2.27 10.15 5.73
N ASP A 49 -2.13 10.01 7.05
CA ASP A 49 -2.75 10.90 8.05
C ASP A 49 -2.20 12.33 7.98
N MET A 50 -0.91 12.52 7.67
CA MET A 50 -0.34 13.84 7.42
C MET A 50 -0.89 14.44 6.12
N ALA A 51 -0.95 13.65 5.05
CA ALA A 51 -1.44 14.07 3.75
C ALA A 51 -2.96 14.33 3.72
N SER A 52 -3.69 13.79 4.70
CA SER A 52 -5.10 14.10 4.89
C SER A 52 -5.32 15.47 5.53
N GLN A 53 -4.31 16.00 6.24
CA GLN A 53 -4.32 17.39 6.68
C GLN A 53 -4.02 18.27 5.48
N ALA A 54 -4.69 19.43 5.38
CA ALA A 54 -4.50 20.39 4.29
C ALA A 54 -3.10 21.03 4.36
N LEU A 55 -2.07 20.28 4.00
CA LEU A 55 -0.67 20.71 4.00
C LEU A 55 -0.44 21.65 2.83
N GLU A 56 0.00 22.87 3.16
CA GLU A 56 0.35 23.87 2.16
C GLU A 56 1.74 23.60 1.58
N LYS A 57 1.96 24.13 0.37
CA LYS A 57 3.27 24.06 -0.29
C LYS A 57 4.33 24.74 0.57
N ASP A 58 5.49 24.10 0.71
CA ASP A 58 6.64 24.60 1.48
C ASP A 58 6.36 24.83 3.00
N GLN A 59 5.21 24.39 3.52
CA GLN A 59 4.82 24.55 4.94
C GLN A 59 5.79 23.86 5.91
N LEU A 60 6.42 22.76 5.47
CA LEU A 60 7.43 21.98 6.18
C LEU A 60 8.79 22.09 5.47
N SER A 61 9.15 23.28 5.00
CA SER A 61 10.36 23.56 4.20
C SER A 61 11.70 23.12 4.80
N SER A 62 11.77 22.86 6.11
CA SER A 62 12.96 22.26 6.75
C SER A 62 13.19 20.81 6.34
N VAL A 63 12.12 20.07 6.01
CA VAL A 63 12.18 18.64 5.68
C VAL A 63 12.71 18.44 4.27
N LYS A 64 13.91 17.88 4.19
CA LYS A 64 14.62 17.55 2.94
C LYS A 64 14.36 16.11 2.51
N MET A 65 14.10 15.22 3.46
CA MET A 65 13.96 13.79 3.20
C MET A 65 12.81 13.19 4.02
N TRP A 66 11.85 12.61 3.30
CA TRP A 66 10.84 11.73 3.86
C TRP A 66 11.30 10.29 3.63
N ILE A 67 11.33 9.47 4.67
CA ILE A 67 11.79 8.08 4.58
C ILE A 67 10.64 7.15 4.95
N ASN A 68 10.15 6.43 3.96
CA ASN A 68 9.12 5.42 4.14
C ASN A 68 9.71 4.07 4.54
N THR A 69 9.00 3.38 5.44
CA THR A 69 9.38 2.05 5.89
C THR A 69 8.14 1.18 6.14
N GLY A 70 8.30 -0.14 6.05
CA GLY A 70 7.32 -1.11 6.56
C GLY A 70 6.17 -1.47 5.62
N ASP A 71 5.71 -0.56 4.76
CA ASP A 71 4.74 -0.86 3.70
C ASP A 71 4.86 0.14 2.54
N ALA A 72 4.17 -0.07 1.42
CA ALA A 72 4.19 0.82 0.28
C ALA A 72 3.40 2.12 0.54
N ALA A 73 3.90 3.25 0.04
CA ALA A 73 3.18 4.52 0.05
C ALA A 73 2.48 4.78 -1.29
N HIS A 74 1.34 5.46 -1.25
CA HIS A 74 0.57 5.81 -2.45
C HIS A 74 1.02 7.12 -3.08
N GLU A 75 0.83 7.26 -4.39
CA GLU A 75 1.22 8.48 -5.13
C GLU A 75 0.62 9.75 -4.53
N ALA A 76 -0.66 9.70 -4.15
CA ALA A 76 -1.39 10.82 -3.56
C ALA A 76 -0.71 11.34 -2.28
N HIS A 77 -0.24 10.44 -1.42
CA HIS A 77 0.43 10.79 -0.16
C HIS A 77 1.83 11.35 -0.43
N ILE A 78 2.61 10.67 -1.29
CA ILE A 78 3.97 11.08 -1.65
C ILE A 78 3.98 12.50 -2.22
N ARG A 79 3.08 12.80 -3.17
CA ARG A 79 3.00 14.13 -3.79
C ARG A 79 2.70 15.21 -2.77
N THR A 80 1.78 14.93 -1.84
CA THR A 80 1.40 15.88 -0.79
C THR A 80 2.60 16.23 0.10
N LEU A 81 3.33 15.21 0.56
CA LEU A 81 4.48 15.40 1.46
C LEU A 81 5.67 16.08 0.78
N VAL A 82 6.00 15.69 -0.45
CA VAL A 82 7.08 16.33 -1.21
C VAL A 82 6.75 17.79 -1.56
N ASN A 83 5.47 18.10 -1.76
CA ASN A 83 5.02 19.49 -1.92
C ASN A 83 5.05 20.27 -0.59
N ALA A 84 4.83 19.63 0.55
CA ALA A 84 4.94 20.28 1.86
C ALA A 84 6.40 20.61 2.25
N GLY A 85 7.38 19.80 1.83
CA GLY A 85 8.81 20.09 1.99
C GLY A 85 9.30 21.24 1.09
N ASN A 86 10.60 21.55 1.05
CA ASN A 86 11.14 22.56 0.12
C ASN A 86 11.29 22.02 -1.32
N SER A 87 11.76 22.86 -2.25
CA SER A 87 11.95 22.50 -3.67
C SER A 87 12.92 21.35 -3.94
N LYS A 88 13.80 21.02 -2.98
CA LYS A 88 14.74 19.88 -3.02
C LYS A 88 14.28 18.71 -2.15
N SER A 89 13.07 18.79 -1.57
CA SER A 89 12.53 17.72 -0.74
C SER A 89 12.30 16.47 -1.58
N VAL A 90 12.65 15.32 -1.02
CA VAL A 90 12.47 14.01 -1.66
C VAL A 90 11.80 13.03 -0.73
N PHE A 91 11.06 12.09 -1.31
CA PHE A 91 10.48 10.95 -0.63
C PHE A 91 11.21 9.69 -1.05
N ILE A 92 11.83 9.03 -0.09
CA ILE A 92 12.57 7.77 -0.26
C ILE A 92 11.64 6.64 0.12
N ASP A 93 11.29 5.84 -0.87
CA ASP A 93 10.50 4.63 -0.71
C ASP A 93 11.36 3.42 -1.10
N GLY A 94 11.29 2.36 -0.31
CA GLY A 94 12.12 1.18 -0.51
C GLY A 94 11.37 -0.08 -0.17
N LEU A 95 11.27 -0.99 -1.14
CA LEU A 95 10.75 -2.33 -0.86
C LEU A 95 11.78 -3.12 -0.05
N GLY A 96 11.31 -3.68 1.05
CA GLY A 96 12.05 -4.57 1.94
C GLY A 96 11.09 -5.40 2.78
N ALA A 97 11.62 -6.37 3.50
CA ALA A 97 10.92 -7.16 4.49
C ALA A 97 11.89 -7.54 5.61
N SER A 98 11.39 -8.06 6.73
CA SER A 98 12.25 -8.54 7.82
C SER A 98 13.22 -9.61 7.33
N GLU A 99 12.76 -10.49 6.44
CA GLU A 99 13.52 -11.57 5.84
C GLU A 99 14.56 -11.09 4.83
N LEU A 100 14.42 -9.86 4.32
CA LEU A 100 15.37 -9.24 3.39
C LEU A 100 16.47 -8.43 4.11
N GLY A 101 16.35 -8.25 5.43
CA GLY A 101 17.28 -7.52 6.30
C GLY A 101 17.17 -5.98 6.19
N MET A 102 17.00 -5.45 4.98
CA MET A 102 16.84 -4.01 4.71
C MET A 102 16.01 -3.76 3.45
N ALA A 103 15.79 -2.48 3.11
CA ALA A 103 15.22 -2.11 1.82
C ALA A 103 16.24 -2.39 0.68
N LEU A 104 15.85 -3.26 -0.24
CA LEU A 104 16.71 -3.76 -1.33
C LEU A 104 16.47 -3.03 -2.66
N PHE A 105 15.38 -2.29 -2.73
CA PHE A 105 15.09 -1.35 -3.80
C PHE A 105 15.15 0.07 -3.26
N ASN A 106 15.46 1.03 -4.13
CA ASN A 106 15.50 2.44 -3.76
C ASN A 106 14.78 3.26 -4.82
N LYS A 107 13.64 3.85 -4.44
CA LYS A 107 12.91 4.85 -5.21
C LYS A 107 13.01 6.18 -4.51
N VAL A 108 13.44 7.18 -5.27
CA VAL A 108 13.44 8.57 -4.83
C VAL A 108 12.41 9.33 -5.65
N SER A 109 11.42 9.90 -4.97
CA SER A 109 10.39 10.73 -5.58
C SER A 109 10.62 12.19 -5.19
N SER A 110 10.47 13.09 -6.16
CA SER A 110 10.58 14.54 -6.01
C SER A 110 9.33 15.21 -6.61
N ARG A 111 9.24 16.54 -6.52
CA ARG A 111 8.14 17.30 -7.15
C ARG A 111 8.07 17.06 -8.67
N GLN A 112 9.21 16.77 -9.29
CA GLN A 112 9.34 16.52 -10.72
C GLN A 112 9.10 15.05 -11.09
N THR A 113 8.92 14.15 -10.13
CA THR A 113 8.65 12.74 -10.42
C THR A 113 7.32 12.60 -11.14
N SER A 114 7.36 11.90 -12.27
CA SER A 114 6.19 11.51 -13.06
C SER A 114 5.92 10.01 -13.00
N LEU A 115 6.95 9.19 -12.81
CA LEU A 115 6.84 7.73 -12.74
C LEU A 115 6.48 7.26 -11.34
N TYR A 116 5.18 7.13 -11.07
CA TYR A 116 4.67 6.53 -9.84
C TYR A 116 4.33 5.07 -10.03
N ASN A 117 3.25 4.74 -10.77
CA ASN A 117 2.74 3.41 -11.18
C ASN A 117 3.27 2.20 -10.39
N ARG A 118 3.29 2.31 -9.05
CA ARG A 118 3.92 1.34 -8.14
C ARG A 118 5.39 0.96 -8.46
N TYR A 119 6.11 1.78 -9.21
CA TYR A 119 7.55 1.70 -9.42
C TYR A 119 8.26 1.61 -8.07
N MET A 120 9.22 0.69 -7.93
CA MET A 120 9.98 0.45 -6.71
C MET A 120 11.43 0.94 -6.79
N GLY A 121 11.91 1.27 -7.99
CA GLY A 121 13.33 1.51 -8.22
C GLY A 121 14.01 0.37 -8.98
N LYS A 122 15.34 0.47 -9.08
CA LYS A 122 16.20 -0.64 -9.47
C LYS A 122 16.73 -1.34 -8.20
N PRO A 123 17.06 -2.64 -8.26
CA PRO A 123 17.73 -3.32 -7.16
C PRO A 123 19.05 -2.62 -6.81
N ARG A 124 19.44 -2.64 -5.53
CA ARG A 124 20.79 -2.21 -5.12
C ARG A 124 21.85 -3.09 -5.81
N SER A 125 23.06 -2.57 -5.97
CA SER A 125 24.15 -3.23 -6.70
C SER A 125 24.53 -4.62 -6.18
N PHE A 126 24.31 -4.89 -4.89
CA PHE A 126 24.56 -6.19 -4.25
C PHE A 126 23.35 -7.14 -4.27
N VAL A 127 22.25 -6.75 -4.93
CA VAL A 127 21.00 -7.50 -4.97
C VAL A 127 20.76 -8.03 -6.37
N LYS A 128 20.53 -9.33 -6.47
CA LYS A 128 19.99 -9.96 -7.69
C LYS A 128 18.49 -10.16 -7.49
N ALA A 129 17.69 -9.44 -8.27
CA ALA A 129 16.23 -9.58 -8.28
C ALA A 129 15.77 -10.20 -9.60
N VAL A 130 14.76 -11.07 -9.52
CA VAL A 130 14.11 -11.72 -10.66
C VAL A 130 12.60 -11.79 -10.41
N VAL A 131 11.84 -12.03 -11.48
CA VAL A 131 10.42 -12.35 -11.39
C VAL A 131 10.23 -13.79 -11.86
N LEU A 132 9.51 -14.59 -11.08
CA LEU A 132 9.35 -16.03 -11.29
C LEU A 132 7.87 -16.40 -11.43
N ASP A 133 7.56 -17.40 -12.25
CA ASP A 133 6.22 -18.02 -12.30
C ASP A 133 5.97 -19.00 -11.13
N GLU A 134 4.83 -19.71 -11.16
CA GLU A 134 4.42 -20.71 -10.17
C GLU A 134 5.26 -21.99 -10.18
N GLU A 135 6.03 -22.24 -11.23
CA GLU A 135 6.96 -23.38 -11.37
C GLU A 135 8.41 -23.00 -11.01
N GLY A 136 8.72 -21.69 -11.03
CA GLY A 136 10.02 -21.13 -10.70
C GLY A 136 10.87 -20.78 -11.91
N ASN A 137 10.28 -20.69 -13.10
CA ASN A 137 10.97 -20.21 -14.29
C ASN A 137 11.04 -18.68 -14.27
N LEU A 138 12.09 -18.14 -14.90
CA LEU A 138 12.27 -16.70 -15.06
C LEU A 138 11.24 -16.15 -16.05
N LEU A 139 10.53 -15.10 -15.63
CA LEU A 139 9.62 -14.37 -16.50
C LEU A 139 10.34 -13.25 -17.26
N PRO A 140 9.99 -12.99 -18.54
CA PRO A 140 10.52 -11.87 -19.30
C PRO A 140 9.95 -10.53 -18.80
N PRO A 141 10.48 -9.39 -19.28
CA PRO A 141 9.94 -8.07 -18.94
C PRO A 141 8.43 -7.97 -19.17
N TYR A 142 7.77 -7.16 -18.33
CA TYR A 142 6.34 -6.86 -18.34
C TYR A 142 5.41 -8.03 -18.01
N GLN A 143 5.92 -9.18 -17.58
CA GLN A 143 5.11 -10.27 -17.04
C GLN A 143 5.10 -10.25 -15.51
N VAL A 144 3.91 -10.40 -14.93
CA VAL A 144 3.69 -10.42 -13.49
C VAL A 144 3.99 -11.81 -12.93
N GLY A 145 4.75 -11.86 -11.85
CA GLY A 145 5.01 -13.08 -11.09
C GLY A 145 5.58 -12.79 -9.72
N PHE A 146 6.13 -13.81 -9.07
CA PHE A 146 6.71 -13.71 -7.73
C PHE A 146 8.07 -13.01 -7.76
N LEU A 147 8.25 -12.03 -6.88
CA LEU A 147 9.54 -11.37 -6.69
C LEU A 147 10.52 -12.30 -5.96
N GLY A 148 11.54 -12.76 -6.68
CA GLY A 148 12.63 -13.57 -6.18
C GLY A 148 13.89 -12.72 -5.93
N ILE A 149 14.50 -12.87 -4.76
CA ILE A 149 15.66 -12.07 -4.34
C ILE A 149 16.83 -12.96 -3.91
N LYS A 150 18.03 -12.57 -4.33
CA LYS A 150 19.29 -13.10 -3.79
C LYS A 150 20.17 -11.93 -3.35
N SER A 151 20.56 -11.92 -2.07
CA SER A 151 21.33 -10.85 -1.43
C SER A 151 22.10 -11.42 -0.22
N PRO A 152 23.26 -10.88 0.15
CA PRO A 152 23.94 -11.24 1.41
C PRO A 152 23.14 -10.84 2.66
N THR A 153 22.08 -10.04 2.53
CA THR A 153 21.25 -9.54 3.64
C THR A 153 20.04 -10.44 3.95
N ILE A 154 19.82 -11.50 3.17
CA ILE A 154 18.70 -12.42 3.39
C ILE A 154 18.86 -13.10 4.75
N THR A 155 17.73 -13.27 5.45
CA THR A 155 17.67 -13.98 6.74
C THR A 155 18.31 -15.38 6.65
N PRO A 156 18.98 -15.85 7.71
CA PRO A 156 19.42 -17.25 7.78
C PRO A 156 18.23 -18.24 7.79
N GLY A 157 17.02 -17.77 8.13
CA GLY A 157 15.80 -18.55 8.11
C GLY A 157 14.80 -18.14 9.18
N TYR A 158 13.69 -18.86 9.25
CA TYR A 158 12.71 -18.76 10.34
C TYR A 158 13.16 -19.62 11.52
N TRP A 159 13.15 -19.03 12.71
CA TRP A 159 13.53 -19.71 13.95
C TRP A 159 12.64 -20.92 14.22
N ASN A 160 13.24 -22.10 14.40
CA ASN A 160 12.56 -23.37 14.63
C ASN A 160 11.52 -23.76 13.56
N ASP A 161 11.66 -23.23 12.34
CA ASP A 161 10.77 -23.54 11.20
C ASP A 161 11.58 -23.67 9.90
N SER A 162 12.36 -24.74 9.83
CA SER A 162 13.16 -25.09 8.65
C SER A 162 12.29 -25.35 7.43
N ASN A 163 11.09 -25.91 7.62
CA ASN A 163 10.14 -26.18 6.53
C ASN A 163 9.68 -24.89 5.85
N ARG A 164 9.26 -23.88 6.61
CA ARG A 164 8.90 -22.58 6.04
C ARG A 164 10.10 -21.91 5.41
N THR A 165 11.28 -22.02 6.02
CA THR A 165 12.52 -21.47 5.45
C THR A 165 12.81 -22.05 4.07
N LEU A 166 12.76 -23.38 3.94
CA LEU A 166 13.00 -24.06 2.67
C LEU A 166 11.91 -23.72 1.63
N LYS A 167 10.64 -23.63 2.04
CA LYS A 167 9.52 -23.22 1.16
C LYS A 167 9.62 -21.77 0.68
N SER A 168 10.31 -20.90 1.42
CA SER A 168 10.57 -19.52 1.00
C SER A 168 11.63 -19.41 -0.09
N TYR A 169 12.36 -20.49 -0.40
CA TYR A 169 13.31 -20.51 -1.50
C TYR A 169 12.73 -21.19 -2.73
N LYS A 170 12.98 -20.60 -3.90
CA LYS A 170 12.66 -21.17 -5.20
C LYS A 170 13.80 -20.90 -6.17
N GLN A 171 14.36 -21.94 -6.76
CA GLN A 171 15.52 -21.84 -7.67
C GLN A 171 16.68 -21.00 -7.10
N GLY A 172 16.92 -21.09 -5.79
CA GLY A 172 17.98 -20.35 -5.09
C GLY A 172 17.70 -18.86 -4.85
N TYR A 173 16.47 -18.40 -5.08
CA TYR A 173 16.00 -17.06 -4.71
C TYR A 173 15.03 -17.13 -3.53
N TRP A 174 15.12 -16.17 -2.62
CA TRP A 174 14.12 -15.95 -1.58
C TRP A 174 12.88 -15.30 -2.19
N ILE A 175 11.71 -15.91 -2.02
CA ILE A 175 10.42 -15.39 -2.46
C ILE A 175 9.88 -14.43 -1.41
N SER A 176 9.72 -13.16 -1.76
CA SER A 176 9.31 -12.12 -0.79
C SER A 176 7.82 -12.18 -0.42
N GLY A 177 7.02 -12.89 -1.22
CA GLY A 177 5.55 -12.89 -1.15
C GLY A 177 4.92 -11.65 -1.80
N ASP A 178 5.70 -10.88 -2.54
CA ASP A 178 5.22 -9.77 -3.38
C ASP A 178 5.15 -10.24 -4.84
N LEU A 179 4.10 -9.80 -5.53
CA LEU A 179 3.95 -9.89 -6.97
C LEU A 179 4.57 -8.65 -7.61
N ALA A 180 5.37 -8.85 -8.64
CA ALA A 180 6.05 -7.78 -9.34
C ALA A 180 6.20 -8.09 -10.83
N TYR A 181 6.51 -7.05 -11.60
CA TYR A 181 7.09 -7.17 -12.93
C TYR A 181 8.26 -6.19 -13.07
N TYR A 182 9.02 -6.30 -14.15
CA TYR A 182 10.10 -5.37 -14.48
C TYR A 182 10.04 -4.96 -15.94
N ASP A 183 10.61 -3.80 -16.28
CA ASP A 183 10.72 -3.33 -17.67
C ASP A 183 12.06 -3.72 -18.32
N GLN A 184 12.25 -3.32 -19.58
CA GLN A 184 13.49 -3.56 -20.33
C GLN A 184 14.73 -2.89 -19.70
N ASP A 185 14.56 -1.87 -18.86
CA ASP A 185 15.64 -1.15 -18.17
C ASP A 185 15.95 -1.74 -16.78
N ASN A 186 15.37 -2.89 -16.43
CA ASN A 186 15.41 -3.48 -15.07
C ASN A 186 14.84 -2.55 -13.98
N LYS A 187 13.83 -1.74 -14.32
CA LYS A 187 13.00 -1.04 -13.33
C LYS A 187 11.91 -1.97 -12.87
N PHE A 188 11.76 -2.14 -11.56
CA PHE A 188 10.78 -3.06 -10.98
C PHE A 188 9.54 -2.31 -10.51
N PHE A 189 8.38 -2.95 -10.63
CA PHE A 189 7.07 -2.42 -10.29
C PHE A 189 6.35 -3.40 -9.38
N HIS A 190 5.89 -2.91 -8.24
CA HIS A 190 5.12 -3.69 -7.28
C HIS A 190 3.69 -3.83 -7.75
N VAL A 191 3.16 -5.04 -7.82
CA VAL A 191 1.77 -5.26 -8.18
C VAL A 191 0.94 -5.34 -6.91
N ASP A 192 1.17 -6.35 -6.08
CA ASP A 192 0.49 -6.55 -4.80
C ASP A 192 1.21 -7.60 -3.95
N ARG A 193 0.73 -7.86 -2.74
CA ARG A 193 1.04 -9.09 -2.01
C ARG A 193 0.32 -10.27 -2.66
N SER A 194 1.02 -11.38 -2.83
CA SER A 194 0.42 -12.58 -3.43
C SER A 194 -0.78 -13.12 -2.64
N VAL A 195 -0.80 -12.90 -1.32
CA VAL A 195 -1.90 -13.28 -0.43
C VAL A 195 -3.10 -12.32 -0.45
N ASP A 196 -2.96 -11.18 -1.10
CA ASP A 196 -4.01 -10.18 -1.22
C ASP A 196 -4.68 -10.16 -2.59
N ALA A 197 -4.23 -10.99 -3.53
CA ALA A 197 -4.91 -11.20 -4.81
C ALA A 197 -6.31 -11.81 -4.60
N ILE A 198 -7.30 -11.33 -5.34
CA ILE A 198 -8.71 -11.64 -5.18
C ILE A 198 -9.21 -12.37 -6.42
N GLN A 199 -9.83 -13.54 -6.24
CA GLN A 199 -10.45 -14.27 -7.33
C GLN A 199 -11.85 -13.71 -7.60
N CYS A 200 -11.96 -12.78 -8.55
CA CYS A 200 -13.25 -12.22 -8.97
C CYS A 200 -13.80 -12.96 -10.20
N ALA A 201 -15.05 -12.68 -10.55
CA ALA A 201 -15.72 -13.29 -11.71
C ALA A 201 -15.00 -13.01 -13.05
N ARG A 202 -14.35 -11.83 -13.17
CA ARG A 202 -13.60 -11.44 -14.38
C ARG A 202 -12.13 -11.91 -14.37
N GLY A 203 -11.70 -12.60 -13.32
CA GLY A 203 -10.34 -13.11 -13.16
C GLY A 203 -9.66 -12.64 -11.87
N LEU A 204 -8.35 -12.85 -11.80
CA LEU A 204 -7.54 -12.46 -10.65
C LEU A 204 -7.36 -10.94 -10.61
N VAL A 205 -7.69 -10.34 -9.47
CA VAL A 205 -7.64 -8.90 -9.25
C VAL A 205 -6.62 -8.58 -8.15
N ASN A 206 -5.77 -7.59 -8.42
CA ASN A 206 -4.85 -7.02 -7.45
C ASN A 206 -5.47 -5.74 -6.86
N THR A 207 -5.39 -5.59 -5.55
CA THR A 207 -6.01 -4.50 -4.78
C THR A 207 -5.26 -3.18 -4.93
N LEU A 208 -3.93 -3.19 -4.89
CA LEU A 208 -3.14 -1.97 -4.86
C LEU A 208 -3.31 -1.08 -6.12
N PRO A 209 -3.38 -1.60 -7.36
CA PRO A 209 -3.68 -0.78 -8.53
C PRO A 209 -5.05 -0.07 -8.46
N ILE A 210 -6.04 -0.73 -7.84
CA ILE A 210 -7.38 -0.16 -7.63
C ILE A 210 -7.32 0.93 -6.56
N GLU A 211 -6.63 0.67 -5.45
CA GLU A 211 -6.42 1.66 -4.37
C GLU A 211 -5.72 2.93 -4.91
N GLU A 212 -4.67 2.79 -5.74
CA GLU A 212 -4.02 3.94 -6.41
C GLU A 212 -4.98 4.70 -7.32
N LEU A 213 -5.81 4.01 -8.11
CA LEU A 213 -6.77 4.66 -9.00
C LEU A 213 -7.80 5.47 -8.21
N ILE A 214 -8.32 4.91 -7.11
CA ILE A 214 -9.28 5.59 -6.24
C ILE A 214 -8.62 6.84 -5.64
N LEU A 215 -7.44 6.70 -5.04
CA LEU A 215 -6.73 7.81 -4.39
C LEU A 215 -6.35 8.92 -5.37
N LYS A 216 -5.98 8.55 -6.60
CA LYS A 216 -5.60 9.52 -7.64
C LYS A 216 -6.78 10.35 -8.15
N ASN A 217 -7.96 9.75 -8.29
CA ASN A 217 -9.11 10.39 -8.94
C ASN A 217 -10.15 10.96 -7.96
N ASN A 218 -10.01 10.72 -6.65
CA ASN A 218 -10.98 11.16 -5.66
C ASN A 218 -10.28 11.98 -4.57
N SER A 219 -10.20 13.30 -4.78
CA SER A 219 -9.42 14.22 -3.93
C SER A 219 -9.90 14.30 -2.47
N ALA A 220 -11.16 13.92 -2.21
CA ALA A 220 -11.74 13.84 -0.86
C ALA A 220 -11.29 12.60 -0.07
N VAL A 221 -10.79 11.56 -0.75
CA VAL A 221 -10.29 10.34 -0.13
C VAL A 221 -8.90 10.59 0.44
N ALA A 222 -8.74 10.33 1.73
CA ALA A 222 -7.47 10.36 2.43
C ALA A 222 -6.71 9.04 2.26
N ASP A 223 -7.40 7.92 2.39
CA ASP A 223 -6.82 6.59 2.34
C ASP A 223 -7.86 5.55 1.88
N CYS A 224 -7.38 4.45 1.30
CA CYS A 224 -8.24 3.40 0.75
C CYS A 224 -7.64 2.02 1.03
N THR A 225 -8.47 1.07 1.41
CA THR A 225 -8.08 -0.34 1.55
C THR A 225 -9.14 -1.20 0.90
N ILE A 226 -8.72 -2.16 0.08
CA ILE A 226 -9.60 -3.12 -0.57
C ILE A 226 -9.31 -4.54 -0.09
N ILE A 227 -10.37 -5.30 0.15
CA ILE A 227 -10.33 -6.73 0.40
C ILE A 227 -11.29 -7.49 -0.52
N GLY A 228 -11.02 -8.77 -0.71
CA GLY A 228 -11.95 -9.73 -1.29
C GLY A 228 -12.74 -10.40 -0.18
N VAL A 229 -14.05 -10.53 -0.39
CA VAL A 229 -14.94 -11.33 0.46
C VAL A 229 -15.82 -12.20 -0.43
N PRO A 230 -16.21 -13.41 0.01
CA PRO A 230 -17.04 -14.29 -0.80
C PRO A 230 -18.35 -13.61 -1.21
N LYS A 231 -18.69 -13.69 -2.49
CA LYS A 231 -19.91 -13.11 -3.08
C LYS A 231 -20.78 -14.17 -3.74
N GLU A 232 -20.16 -15.01 -4.55
CA GLU A 232 -20.80 -16.12 -5.24
C GLU A 232 -19.92 -17.37 -5.12
N LYS A 233 -20.45 -18.54 -5.48
CA LYS A 233 -19.69 -19.79 -5.38
C LYS A 233 -18.44 -19.72 -6.25
N GLY A 234 -17.27 -19.62 -5.60
CA GLY A 234 -15.97 -19.59 -6.25
C GLY A 234 -15.46 -18.19 -6.63
N PHE A 235 -16.21 -17.13 -6.32
CA PHE A 235 -15.81 -15.75 -6.62
C PHE A 235 -16.04 -14.81 -5.45
N ASP A 236 -15.04 -13.96 -5.23
CA ASP A 236 -15.07 -12.88 -4.26
C ASP A 236 -15.51 -11.57 -4.91
N GLY A 237 -16.23 -10.75 -4.15
CA GLY A 237 -16.52 -9.36 -4.47
C GLY A 237 -15.53 -8.42 -3.80
N LEU A 238 -15.25 -7.29 -4.45
CA LEU A 238 -14.40 -6.24 -3.88
C LEU A 238 -15.17 -5.43 -2.83
N VAL A 239 -14.61 -5.34 -1.63
CA VAL A 239 -15.07 -4.50 -0.52
C VAL A 239 -14.03 -3.40 -0.29
N ALA A 240 -14.44 -2.14 -0.39
CA ALA A 240 -13.57 -1.00 -0.14
C ALA A 240 -13.88 -0.32 1.20
N PHE A 241 -12.82 0.03 1.92
CA PHE A 241 -12.88 0.91 3.08
C PHE A 241 -12.21 2.23 2.74
N ILE A 242 -12.94 3.32 2.94
CA ILE A 242 -12.53 4.67 2.56
C ILE A 242 -12.41 5.53 3.79
N LYS A 243 -11.23 6.15 3.98
CA LYS A 243 -11.05 7.25 4.92
C LYS A 243 -11.15 8.56 4.17
N LEU A 244 -11.98 9.50 4.62
CA LEU A 244 -12.09 10.84 4.04
C LEU A 244 -11.09 11.81 4.69
N LYS A 245 -10.65 12.83 3.94
CA LYS A 245 -9.77 13.89 4.48
C LYS A 245 -10.47 14.78 5.51
N ALA A 246 -11.73 15.07 5.27
CA ALA A 246 -12.60 15.75 6.20
C ALA A 246 -13.97 15.05 6.21
N PRO A 247 -14.62 14.91 7.37
CA PRO A 247 -16.03 14.55 7.40
C PRO A 247 -16.82 15.60 6.60
N GLY A 248 -17.68 15.15 5.70
CA GLY A 248 -18.40 16.03 4.78
C GLY A 248 -19.67 15.38 4.23
N ASN A 249 -20.30 16.03 3.25
CA ASN A 249 -21.59 15.60 2.68
C ASN A 249 -21.48 14.48 1.63
N ILE A 250 -20.32 13.80 1.52
CA ILE A 250 -20.13 12.71 0.57
C ILE A 250 -20.62 11.42 1.24
N THR A 251 -21.67 10.82 0.68
CA THR A 251 -22.22 9.55 1.15
C THR A 251 -21.51 8.37 0.49
N ALA A 252 -21.51 7.20 1.14
CA ALA A 252 -20.95 5.99 0.54
C ALA A 252 -21.62 5.63 -0.81
N SER A 253 -22.92 5.88 -0.95
CA SER A 253 -23.68 5.62 -2.18
C SER A 253 -23.23 6.48 -3.37
N ALA A 254 -23.04 7.79 -3.16
CA ALA A 254 -22.52 8.67 -4.19
C ALA A 254 -21.08 8.28 -4.56
N LEU A 255 -20.26 7.92 -3.57
CA LEU A 255 -18.86 7.59 -3.76
C LEU A 255 -18.66 6.26 -4.51
N ILE A 256 -19.37 5.19 -4.13
CA ILE A 256 -19.26 3.89 -4.80
C ILE A 256 -19.70 3.98 -6.26
N THR A 257 -20.73 4.77 -6.57
CA THR A 257 -21.20 5.00 -7.94
C THR A 257 -20.11 5.68 -8.78
N ALA A 258 -19.52 6.76 -8.26
CA ALA A 258 -18.45 7.49 -8.94
C ALA A 258 -17.19 6.62 -9.13
N ILE A 259 -16.78 5.89 -8.09
CA ILE A 259 -15.63 4.97 -8.15
C ILE A 259 -15.88 3.86 -9.16
N ASN A 260 -17.03 3.19 -9.12
CA ASN A 260 -17.32 2.09 -10.05
C ASN A 260 -17.36 2.55 -11.51
N HIS A 261 -17.88 3.75 -11.79
CA HIS A 261 -17.78 4.33 -13.12
C HIS A 261 -16.32 4.47 -13.58
N GLN A 262 -15.42 4.95 -12.71
CA GLN A 262 -13.98 5.06 -13.00
C GLN A 262 -13.32 3.69 -13.18
N LEU A 263 -13.67 2.70 -12.34
CA LEU A 263 -13.11 1.35 -12.42
C LEU A 263 -13.47 0.68 -13.72
N LEU A 264 -14.75 0.70 -14.10
CA LEU A 264 -15.23 0.12 -15.34
C LEU A 264 -14.59 0.79 -16.57
N TYR A 265 -14.46 2.13 -16.55
CA TYR A 265 -13.77 2.87 -17.61
C TYR A 265 -12.31 2.43 -17.78
N ASN A 266 -11.63 2.08 -16.69
CA ASN A 266 -10.25 1.57 -16.69
C ASN A 266 -10.15 0.04 -16.75
N ASN A 267 -11.25 -0.65 -17.08
CA ASN A 267 -11.32 -2.11 -17.19
C ASN A 267 -10.99 -2.88 -15.88
N PHE A 268 -11.17 -2.25 -14.72
CA PHE A 268 -11.07 -2.92 -13.41
C PHE A 268 -12.42 -3.56 -13.01
N GLU A 269 -12.34 -4.51 -12.10
CA GLU A 269 -13.49 -5.08 -11.39
C GLU A 269 -14.16 -3.97 -10.55
N PRO A 270 -15.50 -3.80 -10.60
CA PRO A 270 -16.19 -2.84 -9.76
C PRO A 270 -16.23 -3.29 -8.29
N LEU A 271 -16.34 -2.32 -7.39
CA LEU A 271 -16.66 -2.55 -5.99
C LEU A 271 -18.05 -3.15 -5.85
N SER A 272 -18.20 -4.13 -4.97
CA SER A 272 -19.49 -4.69 -4.56
C SER A 272 -20.03 -3.99 -3.32
N PHE A 273 -19.15 -3.46 -2.46
CA PHE A 273 -19.51 -2.73 -1.25
C PHE A 273 -18.43 -1.70 -0.91
N LEU A 274 -18.86 -0.60 -0.31
CA LEU A 274 -18.00 0.47 0.16
C LEU A 274 -18.47 0.92 1.55
N GLU A 275 -17.53 1.12 2.46
CA GLU A 275 -17.78 1.76 3.75
C GLU A 275 -16.84 2.94 3.95
N ILE A 276 -17.39 4.06 4.42
CA ILE A 276 -16.62 5.20 4.90
C ILE A 276 -16.29 4.97 6.37
N VAL A 277 -15.00 4.83 6.67
CA VAL A 277 -14.49 4.48 8.00
C VAL A 277 -13.70 5.63 8.61
N SER A 278 -13.76 5.75 9.94
CA SER A 278 -12.91 6.69 10.69
C SER A 278 -11.50 6.13 10.87
N ASN A 279 -11.38 4.82 11.13
CA ASN A 279 -10.13 4.12 11.38
C ASN A 279 -10.18 2.68 10.85
N LEU A 280 -9.01 2.13 10.55
CA LEU A 280 -8.81 0.75 10.14
C LEU A 280 -8.03 -0.02 11.21
N PRO A 281 -8.25 -1.34 11.35
CA PRO A 281 -7.42 -2.16 12.21
C PRO A 281 -6.01 -2.25 11.64
N VAL A 282 -5.04 -1.63 12.32
CA VAL A 282 -3.63 -1.64 11.92
C VAL A 282 -2.77 -2.45 12.87
N GLY A 283 -1.69 -3.04 12.35
CA GLY A 283 -0.65 -3.66 13.16
C GLY A 283 0.28 -2.62 13.80
N SER A 284 1.28 -3.10 14.54
CA SER A 284 2.28 -2.24 15.18
C SER A 284 3.13 -1.41 14.21
N THR A 285 3.19 -1.79 12.93
CA THR A 285 3.86 -1.05 11.85
C THR A 285 2.91 -0.16 11.06
N GLY A 286 1.67 0.05 11.52
CA GLY A 286 0.65 0.83 10.81
C GLY A 286 0.05 0.12 9.58
N LYS A 287 0.48 -1.11 9.26
CA LYS A 287 -0.07 -1.89 8.15
C LYS A 287 -1.51 -2.31 8.45
N VAL A 288 -2.41 -2.07 7.52
CA VAL A 288 -3.81 -2.52 7.64
C VAL A 288 -3.87 -4.04 7.68
N LEU A 289 -4.56 -4.57 8.70
CA LEU A 289 -4.74 -5.99 8.92
C LEU A 289 -5.90 -6.52 8.07
N LYS A 290 -5.69 -6.62 6.75
CA LYS A 290 -6.71 -7.10 5.78
C LYS A 290 -7.34 -8.44 6.19
N ARG A 291 -6.59 -9.33 6.86
CA ARG A 291 -7.14 -10.59 7.43
C ARG A 291 -8.27 -10.35 8.43
N LYS A 292 -8.12 -9.42 9.37
CA LYS A 292 -9.18 -9.09 10.36
C LYS A 292 -10.41 -8.52 9.66
N LEU A 293 -10.21 -7.70 8.63
CA LEU A 293 -11.32 -7.15 7.84
C LEU A 293 -12.04 -8.28 7.08
N ARG A 294 -11.32 -9.22 6.45
CA ARG A 294 -11.94 -10.39 5.81
C ARG A 294 -12.78 -11.20 6.80
N GLU A 295 -12.26 -11.47 8.00
CA GLU A 295 -12.99 -12.19 9.07
C GLU A 295 -14.28 -11.45 9.49
N GLN A 296 -14.21 -10.13 9.67
CA GLN A 296 -15.36 -9.32 10.10
C GLN A 296 -16.43 -9.16 8.98
N TYR A 297 -16.01 -9.16 7.72
CA TYR A 297 -16.87 -8.87 6.56
C TYR A 297 -17.17 -10.09 5.68
N GLN A 298 -16.74 -11.30 6.06
CA GLN A 298 -16.84 -12.52 5.23
C GLN A 298 -18.25 -12.79 4.66
N ASP A 299 -19.30 -12.47 5.42
CA ASP A 299 -20.70 -12.77 5.06
C ASP A 299 -21.43 -11.56 4.45
N ILE A 300 -20.75 -10.42 4.27
CA ILE A 300 -21.40 -9.15 3.90
C ILE A 300 -22.07 -9.19 2.52
N LEU A 301 -21.61 -10.06 1.62
CA LEU A 301 -22.14 -10.17 0.24
C LEU A 301 -22.99 -11.44 -0.01
N ILE A 302 -23.14 -12.34 0.96
CA ILE A 302 -23.75 -13.68 0.74
C ILE A 302 -25.26 -13.71 1.07
N CYS A 303 -25.77 -12.78 1.88
CA CYS A 303 -27.17 -12.78 2.32
C CYS A 303 -28.06 -11.84 1.50
N ALA A 304 -29.26 -12.31 1.14
CA ALA A 304 -30.29 -11.52 0.45
C ALA A 304 -30.77 -10.31 1.28
N GLU A 305 -30.72 -10.44 2.62
CA GLU A 305 -30.75 -9.34 3.57
C GLU A 305 -29.33 -9.19 4.10
N HIS A 306 -28.58 -8.26 3.51
CA HIS A 306 -27.24 -7.88 3.91
C HIS A 306 -27.04 -7.95 5.43
N ASN A 307 -26.13 -8.81 5.92
CA ASN A 307 -25.96 -9.04 7.36
C ASN A 307 -25.18 -7.89 8.02
N LEU A 308 -25.92 -6.89 8.49
CA LEU A 308 -25.39 -5.66 9.11
C LEU A 308 -25.42 -5.72 10.65
N ASP A 309 -26.11 -6.71 11.23
CA ASP A 309 -26.36 -6.79 12.67
C ASP A 309 -25.06 -6.94 13.46
N GLY A 310 -24.88 -6.07 14.46
CA GLY A 310 -23.72 -6.09 15.35
C GLY A 310 -22.41 -5.59 14.74
N LYS A 311 -22.38 -5.13 13.49
CA LYS A 311 -21.14 -4.68 12.81
C LYS A 311 -20.77 -3.20 13.06
N GLY A 312 -21.66 -2.39 13.61
CA GLY A 312 -21.37 -1.00 13.99
C GLY A 312 -21.03 -0.08 12.80
N LEU A 313 -21.60 -0.35 11.62
CA LEU A 313 -21.33 0.37 10.38
C LEU A 313 -21.98 1.77 10.41
N HIS A 314 -21.27 2.80 9.97
CA HIS A 314 -21.72 4.19 10.09
C HIS A 314 -22.20 4.84 8.78
N ASP A 315 -21.48 4.65 7.67
CA ASP A 315 -21.90 5.09 6.32
C ASP A 315 -21.35 4.11 5.28
N PHE A 316 -22.25 3.33 4.66
CA PHE A 316 -21.88 2.27 3.72
C PHE A 316 -22.88 2.19 2.57
N ALA A 317 -22.46 1.58 1.47
CA ALA A 317 -23.30 1.31 0.32
C ALA A 317 -22.89 0.03 -0.38
N TYR A 318 -23.89 -0.73 -0.81
CA TYR A 318 -23.72 -1.77 -1.82
C TYR A 318 -23.72 -1.11 -3.20
N ALA A 319 -22.96 -1.67 -4.13
CA ALA A 319 -23.16 -1.29 -5.52
C ALA A 319 -24.55 -1.72 -5.92
N GLU A 320 -25.32 -0.83 -6.55
CA GLU A 320 -26.54 -1.27 -7.22
C GLU A 320 -26.16 -2.42 -8.17
N LEU A 321 -26.96 -3.49 -8.17
CA LEU A 321 -26.87 -4.56 -9.15
C LEU A 321 -27.11 -3.93 -10.53
N THR A 322 -26.07 -3.32 -11.07
CA THR A 322 -26.07 -2.79 -12.42
C THR A 322 -26.30 -4.02 -13.29
N LYS A 323 -27.47 -4.08 -13.92
CA LYS A 323 -27.71 -4.95 -15.07
C LYS A 323 -26.74 -4.47 -16.16
N VAL A 324 -25.46 -4.80 -16.03
CA VAL A 324 -24.48 -4.57 -17.08
C VAL A 324 -24.89 -5.52 -18.20
N PRO A 325 -25.28 -5.03 -19.38
CA PRO A 325 -25.57 -5.92 -20.48
C PRO A 325 -24.26 -6.62 -20.82
N VAL A 326 -24.24 -7.94 -20.66
CA VAL A 326 -23.18 -8.79 -21.22
C VAL A 326 -23.20 -8.50 -22.71
N ARG A 327 -22.18 -7.80 -23.22
CA ARG A 327 -22.01 -7.65 -24.66
C ARG A 327 -21.75 -9.05 -25.21
N SER A 328 -22.61 -9.46 -26.14
CA SER A 328 -22.47 -10.66 -26.96
C SER A 328 -21.30 -10.54 -27.91
#